data_AF-I0V4T2-F1
#
_entry.id   AF-I0V4T2-F1
#
_cell.length_a   1.000
_cell.length_b   1.000
_cell.length_c   1.000
_cell.angle_alpha   90.00
_cell.angle_beta   90.00
_cell.angle_gamma   90.00
#
_symmetry.space_group_name_H-M   'P 1'
#
loop_
_entity.id
_entity.type
_entity.pdbx_description
1 polymer ?
#
loop_
_entity_poly.entity_id
_entity_poly.type
_entity_poly.pdbx_seq_one_letter_code
_entity_poly.pdbx_strand_id
1 'polypeptide(L)'
;MTGETTACADCGASGRFGTCGELFRVLLALDHERRQPWAAFHSVNVACYLVQHRSQTQAHALAGQWQIVTTFVADGLDAVHQLTADRVRQNRRGARPWLAGDPPPPLTATVTIEDVSVDGTFPAEGYEQRMRRWAESMTVGTHSV
;
A
#
# COMPACT_ATOMS: atom_id res chain seq x y z
N MET A 1 18.71 24.37 -0.60
CA MET A 1 18.45 23.97 -1.99
C MET A 1 16.99 23.57 -2.08
N THR A 2 16.12 24.48 -2.51
CA THR A 2 14.71 24.18 -2.78
C THR A 2 14.63 23.59 -4.19
N GLY A 3 14.79 22.28 -4.28
CA GLY A 3 14.53 21.56 -5.52
C GLY A 3 13.04 21.64 -5.83
N GLU A 4 12.71 22.09 -7.03
CA GLU A 4 11.36 22.14 -7.57
C GLU A 4 10.70 20.77 -7.39
N THR A 5 9.72 20.72 -6.49
CA THR A 5 9.08 19.46 -6.11
C THR A 5 7.98 19.18 -7.10
N THR A 6 8.33 18.53 -8.20
CA THR A 6 7.37 18.08 -9.20
C THR A 6 6.49 17.00 -8.58
N ALA A 7 5.17 17.13 -8.76
CA ALA A 7 4.22 16.13 -8.29
C ALA A 7 4.56 14.73 -8.83
N CYS A 8 4.34 13.70 -8.02
CA CYS A 8 4.57 12.32 -8.43
C CYS A 8 3.70 11.95 -9.64
N ALA A 9 4.30 11.44 -10.71
CA ALA A 9 3.58 11.06 -11.93
C ALA A 9 2.59 9.89 -11.74
N ASP A 10 2.81 9.04 -10.72
CA ASP A 10 1.94 7.88 -10.45
C ASP A 10 0.74 8.26 -9.57
N CYS A 11 0.97 9.03 -8.51
CA CYS A 11 -0.03 9.26 -7.45
C CYS A 11 -0.41 10.72 -7.22
N GLY A 12 0.30 11.67 -7.85
CA GLY A 12 0.03 13.10 -7.71
C GLY A 12 0.51 13.73 -6.39
N ALA A 13 1.19 12.98 -5.51
CA ALA A 13 1.75 13.54 -4.28
C ALA A 13 2.67 14.74 -4.59
N SER A 14 2.54 15.81 -3.82
CA SER A 14 3.25 17.07 -4.09
C SER A 14 4.75 16.99 -3.80
N GLY A 15 5.14 16.08 -2.90
CA GLY A 15 6.51 15.89 -2.43
C GLY A 15 6.92 16.88 -1.32
N ARG A 16 5.95 17.60 -0.73
CA ARG A 16 6.11 18.51 0.42
C ARG A 16 6.93 17.90 1.56
N PHE A 17 6.80 16.59 1.79
CA PHE A 17 7.52 15.88 2.85
C PHE A 17 8.63 14.94 2.33
N GLY A 18 9.04 15.12 1.08
CA GLY A 18 9.98 14.25 0.38
C GLY A 18 9.29 13.42 -0.71
N THR A 19 10.10 12.72 -1.50
CA THR A 19 9.60 11.84 -2.57
C THR A 19 8.80 10.67 -1.99
N CYS A 20 7.89 10.10 -2.77
CA CYS A 20 7.12 8.92 -2.36
C CYS A 20 8.04 7.74 -1.95
N GLY A 21 9.17 7.57 -2.63
CA GLY A 21 10.15 6.54 -2.29
C GLY A 21 10.92 6.81 -0.98
N GLU A 22 11.13 8.08 -0.62
CA GLU A 22 11.70 8.46 0.69
C GLU A 22 10.71 8.19 1.81
N LEU A 23 9.46 8.63 1.65
CA LEU A 23 8.38 8.36 2.60
C LEU A 23 8.16 6.86 2.77
N PHE A 24 8.20 6.08 1.69
CA PHE A 24 8.07 4.63 1.77
C PHE A 24 9.23 3.97 2.53
N ARG A 25 10.46 4.46 2.37
CA ARG A 25 11.60 4.00 3.17
C ARG A 25 11.44 4.30 4.65
N VAL A 26 10.92 5.47 5.01
CA VAL A 26 10.59 5.80 6.41
C VAL A 26 9.53 4.84 6.95
N LEU A 27 8.46 4.60 6.17
CA LEU A 27 7.38 3.70 6.57
C LEU A 27 7.85 2.25 6.77
N LEU A 28 8.68 1.74 5.86
CA LEU A 28 9.30 0.42 6.01
C LEU A 28 10.22 0.36 7.22
N ALA A 29 10.98 1.41 7.53
CA ALA A 29 11.80 1.42 8.74
C ALA A 29 10.92 1.25 10.01
N LEU A 30 9.80 1.98 10.08
CA LEU A 30 8.86 1.90 11.20
C LEU A 30 8.21 0.52 11.35
N ASP A 31 7.82 -0.13 10.25
CA ASP A 31 7.24 -1.47 10.32
C ASP A 31 8.27 -2.56 10.65
N HIS A 32 9.51 -2.42 10.17
CA HIS A 32 10.63 -3.31 10.49
C HIS A 32 11.13 -3.18 11.93
N GLU A 33 10.95 -2.02 12.58
CA GLU A 33 11.18 -1.82 14.02
C GLU A 33 10.22 -2.65 14.89
N ARG A 34 9.22 -3.31 14.30
CA ARG A 34 8.20 -4.13 15.00
C ARG A 34 7.36 -3.33 16.01
N ARG A 35 7.29 -2.01 15.85
CA ARG A 35 6.50 -1.12 16.71
C ARG A 35 5.07 -1.03 16.21
N GLN A 36 4.13 -0.99 17.15
CA GLN A 36 2.72 -0.77 16.83
C GLN A 36 2.45 0.73 16.65
N PRO A 37 1.58 1.11 15.70
CA PRO A 37 0.74 0.22 14.88
C PRO A 37 1.44 -0.31 13.61
N TRP A 38 2.53 0.30 13.15
CA TRP A 38 3.11 0.08 11.81
C TRP A 38 3.40 -1.38 11.48
N ALA A 39 3.95 -2.14 12.43
CA ALA A 39 4.32 -3.54 12.23
C ALA A 39 3.14 -4.44 11.84
N ALA A 40 1.94 -4.19 12.39
CA ALA A 40 0.75 -4.96 12.04
C ALA A 40 0.29 -4.70 10.60
N PHE A 41 0.63 -3.53 10.04
CA PHE A 41 0.22 -3.09 8.71
C PHE A 41 1.24 -3.37 7.61
N HIS A 42 2.39 -4.00 7.89
CA HIS A 42 3.49 -4.20 6.91
C HIS A 42 2.99 -4.65 5.52
N SER A 43 2.18 -5.71 5.45
CA SER A 43 1.66 -6.20 4.17
C SER A 43 0.72 -5.21 3.47
N VAL A 44 -0.06 -4.43 4.22
CA VAL A 44 -0.96 -3.41 3.69
C VAL A 44 -0.16 -2.19 3.21
N ASN A 45 0.87 -1.76 3.95
CA ASN A 45 1.78 -0.67 3.59
C ASN A 45 2.43 -0.94 2.21
N VAL A 46 3.03 -2.12 2.07
CA VAL A 46 3.68 -2.57 0.83
C VAL A 46 2.67 -2.65 -0.30
N ALA A 47 1.51 -3.27 -0.06
CA ALA A 47 0.50 -3.44 -1.09
C ALA A 47 -0.06 -2.10 -1.59
N CYS A 48 -0.41 -1.17 -0.70
CA CYS A 48 -0.91 0.15 -1.06
C CYS A 48 0.13 0.93 -1.86
N TYR A 49 1.40 0.94 -1.42
CA TYR A 49 2.47 1.64 -2.14
C TYR A 49 2.66 1.10 -3.56
N LEU A 50 2.75 -0.22 -3.73
CA LEU A 50 2.98 -0.85 -5.04
C LEU A 50 1.79 -0.71 -5.98
N VAL A 51 0.56 -0.81 -5.47
CA VAL A 51 -0.66 -0.59 -6.29
C VAL A 51 -0.74 0.87 -6.73
N GLN A 52 -0.47 1.83 -5.85
CA GLN A 52 -0.45 3.25 -6.18
C GLN A 52 0.66 3.62 -7.17
N HIS A 53 1.83 2.97 -7.08
CA HIS A 53 3.00 3.23 -7.94
C HIS A 53 3.18 2.12 -8.98
N ARG A 54 2.13 1.89 -9.78
CA ARG A 54 2.07 0.78 -10.74
C ARG A 54 3.17 0.81 -11.81
N SER A 55 3.67 2.00 -12.20
CA SER A 55 4.75 2.11 -13.19
C SER A 55 6.08 1.51 -12.68
N GLN A 56 6.21 1.39 -11.36
CA GLN A 56 7.38 0.86 -10.67
C GLN A 56 7.21 -0.62 -10.26
N THR A 57 6.05 -1.22 -10.54
CA THR A 57 5.71 -2.57 -10.07
C THR A 57 5.47 -3.52 -11.25
N GLN A 58 6.05 -4.72 -11.18
CA GLN A 58 5.83 -5.75 -12.19
C GLN A 58 4.37 -6.24 -12.18
N ALA A 59 3.78 -6.45 -13.37
CA ALA A 59 2.35 -6.78 -13.52
C ALA A 59 1.91 -8.01 -12.70
N HIS A 60 2.72 -9.08 -12.67
CA HIS A 60 2.40 -10.27 -11.88
C HIS A 60 2.46 -10.03 -10.37
N ALA A 61 3.27 -9.07 -9.91
CA ALA A 61 3.30 -8.68 -8.51
C ALA A 61 2.07 -7.85 -8.14
N LEU A 62 1.59 -6.99 -9.06
CA LEU A 62 0.42 -6.13 -8.84
C LEU A 62 -0.84 -6.91 -8.49
N ALA A 63 -1.12 -8.04 -9.16
CA ALA A 63 -2.29 -8.86 -8.84
C ALA A 63 -2.29 -9.34 -7.38
N GLY A 64 -1.14 -9.82 -6.90
CA GLY A 64 -0.98 -10.25 -5.51
C GLY A 64 -1.11 -9.09 -4.50
N GLN A 65 -0.64 -7.89 -4.85
CA GLN A 65 -0.81 -6.71 -4.00
C GLN A 65 -2.25 -6.21 -4.00
N TRP A 66 -2.90 -6.22 -5.15
CA TRP A 66 -4.30 -5.85 -5.27
C TRP A 66 -5.21 -6.69 -4.40
N GLN A 67 -4.99 -8.02 -4.37
CA GLN A 67 -5.73 -8.91 -3.48
C GLN A 67 -5.53 -8.54 -1.99
N ILE A 68 -4.35 -8.06 -1.57
CA ILE A 68 -4.14 -7.60 -0.19
C ILE A 68 -4.97 -6.34 0.08
N VAL A 69 -4.94 -5.36 -0.83
CA VAL A 69 -5.70 -4.11 -0.69
C VAL A 69 -7.19 -4.38 -0.60
N THR A 70 -7.74 -5.20 -1.51
CA THR A 70 -9.18 -5.51 -1.51
C THR A 70 -9.60 -6.33 -0.30
N THR A 71 -8.78 -7.30 0.14
CA THR A 71 -9.03 -8.05 1.39
C THR A 71 -9.04 -7.12 2.61
N PHE A 72 -8.10 -6.17 2.68
CA PHE A 72 -8.05 -5.21 3.79
C PHE A 72 -9.29 -4.31 3.84
N VAL A 73 -9.73 -3.81 2.69
CA VAL A 73 -10.92 -2.95 2.58
C VAL A 73 -12.18 -3.73 2.97
N ALA A 74 -12.36 -4.95 2.45
CA ALA A 74 -13.55 -5.76 2.67
C ALA A 74 -13.61 -6.37 4.08
N ASP A 75 -12.52 -7.00 4.53
CA ASP A 75 -12.53 -7.91 5.68
C ASP A 75 -11.58 -7.45 6.81
N GLY A 76 -10.83 -6.37 6.60
CA GLY A 76 -9.95 -5.80 7.63
C GLY A 76 -8.60 -6.50 7.78
N LEU A 77 -7.88 -6.11 8.84
CA LEU A 77 -6.47 -6.46 9.01
C LEU A 77 -6.24 -7.95 9.34
N ASP A 78 -7.11 -8.56 10.15
CA ASP A 78 -7.00 -9.96 10.51
C ASP A 78 -7.10 -10.88 9.29
N ALA A 79 -7.98 -10.55 8.34
CA ALA A 79 -8.12 -11.29 7.08
C ALA A 79 -6.84 -11.20 6.23
N VAL A 80 -6.18 -10.04 6.20
CA VAL A 80 -4.88 -9.88 5.53
C VAL A 80 -3.80 -10.74 6.21
N HIS A 81 -3.79 -10.82 7.55
CA HIS A 81 -2.85 -11.67 8.27
C HIS A 81 -3.06 -13.15 7.93
N GLN A 82 -4.30 -13.61 7.86
CA GLN A 82 -4.61 -14.98 7.43
C GLN A 82 -4.17 -15.21 5.96
N LEU A 83 -4.54 -14.32 5.05
CA LEU A 83 -4.16 -14.39 3.63
C LEU A 83 -2.64 -14.50 3.48
N THR A 84 -1.88 -13.66 4.16
CA THR A 84 -0.41 -13.64 4.05
C THR A 84 0.24 -14.85 4.70
N ALA A 85 -0.28 -15.34 5.83
CA ALA A 85 0.15 -16.60 6.41
C ALA A 85 -0.08 -17.78 5.45
N ASP A 86 -1.21 -17.80 4.75
CA ASP A 86 -1.54 -18.84 3.76
C ASP A 86 -0.60 -18.80 2.56
N ARG A 87 -0.32 -17.60 2.04
CA ARG A 87 0.67 -17.40 0.97
C ARG A 87 2.05 -17.91 1.36
N VAL A 88 2.50 -17.64 2.59
CA VAL A 88 3.78 -18.18 3.09
C VAL A 88 3.78 -19.72 3.10
N ARG A 89 2.68 -20.35 3.55
CA ARG A 89 2.55 -21.82 3.55
C ARG A 89 2.55 -22.39 2.14
N GLN A 90 1.88 -21.74 1.19
CA GLN A 90 1.84 -22.15 -0.23
C GLN A 90 3.21 -21.96 -0.91
N ASN A 91 3.90 -20.84 -0.67
CA ASN A 91 5.22 -20.58 -1.23
C ASN A 91 6.24 -21.65 -0.79
N ARG A 92 6.17 -22.08 0.48
CA ARG A 92 6.98 -23.19 1.00
C ARG A 92 6.73 -24.53 0.28
N ARG A 93 5.55 -24.68 -0.34
CA ARG A 93 5.17 -25.83 -1.17
C ARG A 93 5.43 -25.59 -2.66
N GLY A 94 6.08 -24.48 -3.03
CA GLY A 94 6.38 -24.12 -4.41
C GLY A 94 5.21 -23.50 -5.19
N ALA A 95 4.08 -23.21 -4.54
CA ALA A 95 2.90 -22.65 -5.18
C ALA A 95 2.80 -21.12 -4.96
N ARG A 96 2.49 -20.37 -6.03
CA ARG A 96 2.30 -18.91 -5.98
C ARG A 96 1.03 -18.46 -6.74
N PRO A 97 -0.16 -18.97 -6.39
CA PRO A 97 -1.39 -18.70 -7.14
C PRO A 97 -1.76 -17.20 -7.20
N TRP A 98 -1.34 -16.41 -6.21
CA TRP A 98 -1.57 -14.97 -6.19
C TRP A 98 -0.82 -14.19 -7.28
N LEU A 99 0.14 -14.80 -7.98
CA LEU A 99 0.81 -14.18 -9.13
C LEU A 99 0.00 -14.30 -10.42
N ALA A 100 -1.02 -15.15 -10.44
CA ALA A 100 -1.88 -15.42 -11.60
C ALA A 100 -3.25 -14.71 -11.51
N GLY A 101 -3.45 -13.85 -10.50
CA GLY A 101 -4.69 -13.09 -10.36
C GLY A 101 -4.78 -11.94 -11.36
N ASP A 102 -5.96 -11.30 -11.37
CA ASP A 102 -6.16 -10.10 -12.18
C ASP A 102 -5.39 -8.90 -11.61
N PRO A 103 -4.79 -8.07 -12.48
CA PRO A 103 -4.18 -6.82 -12.03
C PRO A 103 -5.27 -5.88 -11.47
N PRO A 104 -4.87 -4.88 -10.66
CA PRO A 104 -5.81 -3.83 -10.26
C PRO A 104 -6.36 -3.12 -11.51
N PRO A 105 -7.62 -2.68 -11.49
CA PRO A 105 -8.16 -1.84 -12.55
C PRO A 105 -7.41 -0.50 -12.63
N PRO A 106 -7.58 0.29 -13.71
CA PRO A 106 -7.13 1.67 -13.71
C PRO A 106 -7.69 2.40 -12.47
N LEU A 107 -6.80 3.04 -11.71
CA LEU A 107 -7.13 3.68 -10.45
C LEU A 107 -6.70 5.15 -10.46
N THR A 108 -7.49 6.00 -9.81
CA THR A 108 -7.15 7.39 -9.51
C THR A 108 -7.29 7.55 -8.01
N ALA A 109 -6.24 7.16 -7.28
CA ALA A 109 -6.22 7.24 -5.83
C ALA A 109 -6.26 8.71 -5.39
N THR A 110 -7.22 9.08 -4.56
CA THR A 110 -7.36 10.44 -4.01
C THR A 110 -6.57 10.65 -2.71
N VAL A 111 -5.99 9.58 -2.16
CA VAL A 111 -5.14 9.60 -0.97
C VAL A 111 -3.78 9.04 -1.35
N THR A 112 -2.73 9.75 -0.98
CA THR A 112 -1.34 9.41 -1.29
C THR A 112 -0.56 8.99 -0.04
N ILE A 113 0.61 8.39 -0.22
CA ILE A 113 1.54 8.14 0.90
C ILE A 113 1.91 9.44 1.66
N GLU A 114 1.92 10.59 0.98
CA GLU A 114 2.15 11.89 1.58
C GLU A 114 1.05 12.22 2.61
N ASP A 115 -0.22 12.01 2.26
CA ASP A 115 -1.35 12.21 3.18
C ASP A 115 -1.30 11.27 4.39
N VAL A 116 -0.83 10.03 4.18
CA VAL A 116 -0.68 9.04 5.27
C VAL A 116 0.45 9.42 6.23
N SER A 117 1.52 10.01 5.69
CA SER A 117 2.69 10.45 6.45
C SER A 117 2.43 11.66 7.35
N VAL A 118 1.39 12.45 7.06
CA VAL A 118 0.96 13.69 7.75
C VAL A 118 1.99 14.82 7.70
N ASP A 119 3.18 14.59 8.22
CA ASP A 119 4.31 15.51 8.32
C ASP A 119 5.64 14.83 7.93
N GLY A 120 5.55 13.69 7.23
CA GLY A 120 6.68 12.83 6.87
C GLY A 120 7.02 11.77 7.93
N THR A 121 6.34 11.74 9.08
CA THR A 121 6.72 10.85 10.21
C THR A 121 5.80 9.67 10.44
N PHE A 122 4.64 9.61 9.77
CA PHE A 122 3.62 8.56 9.94
C PHE A 122 3.18 8.40 11.42
N PRO A 123 2.62 9.43 12.06
CA PRO A 123 2.31 9.40 13.48
C PRO A 123 1.45 8.18 13.88
N ALA A 124 1.70 7.57 15.04
CA ALA A 124 0.96 6.38 15.47
C ALA A 124 -0.55 6.66 15.64
N GLU A 125 -0.87 7.84 16.18
CA GLU A 125 -2.26 8.27 16.33
C GLU A 125 -2.95 8.38 14.97
N GLY A 126 -4.12 7.76 14.84
CA GLY A 126 -4.92 7.79 13.62
C GLY A 126 -4.36 6.95 12.45
N TYR A 127 -3.27 6.21 12.66
CA TYR A 127 -2.57 5.50 11.57
C TYR A 127 -3.47 4.49 10.85
N GLU A 128 -4.22 3.69 11.62
CA GLU A 128 -5.17 2.72 11.06
C GLU A 128 -6.23 3.39 10.18
N GLN A 129 -6.80 4.51 10.63
CA GLN A 129 -7.82 5.23 9.86
C GLN A 129 -7.22 5.82 8.57
N ARG A 130 -5.97 6.29 8.60
CA ARG A 130 -5.27 6.75 7.40
C ARG A 130 -4.96 5.61 6.43
N MET A 131 -4.53 4.45 6.93
CA MET A 131 -4.32 3.26 6.10
C MET A 131 -5.61 2.79 5.44
N ARG A 132 -6.73 2.79 6.18
CA ARG A 132 -8.06 2.48 5.63
C ARG A 132 -8.44 3.43 4.51
N ARG A 133 -8.34 4.74 4.73
CA ARG A 133 -8.63 5.75 3.70
C ARG A 133 -7.74 5.61 2.47
N TRP A 134 -6.46 5.30 2.67
CA TRP A 134 -5.53 5.10 1.56
C TRP A 134 -5.95 3.90 0.71
N ALA A 135 -6.20 2.75 1.35
CA ALA A 135 -6.66 1.54 0.70
C ALA A 135 -7.99 1.74 -0.04
N GLU A 136 -8.98 2.34 0.62
CA GLU A 136 -10.30 2.65 0.05
C GLU A 136 -10.19 3.59 -1.15
N SER A 137 -9.30 4.59 -1.12
CA SER A 137 -9.14 5.51 -2.26
C SER A 137 -8.72 4.82 -3.56
N MET A 138 -8.09 3.64 -3.48
CA MET A 138 -7.70 2.84 -4.64
C MET A 138 -8.83 1.90 -5.12
N THR A 139 -9.85 1.66 -4.29
CA THR A 139 -10.99 0.79 -4.61
C THR A 139 -12.25 1.58 -4.98
N VAL A 140 -12.35 2.86 -4.64
CA VAL A 140 -13.47 3.73 -5.07
C VAL A 140 -13.34 4.00 -6.58
N GLY A 141 -13.97 3.13 -7.37
CA GLY A 141 -13.89 3.11 -8.84
C GLY A 141 -14.21 1.73 -9.43
N THR A 142 -14.17 0.66 -8.62
CA THR A 142 -14.58 -0.70 -9.03
C THR A 142 -16.09 -0.95 -9.02
N HIS A 143 -16.90 0.02 -8.60
CA HIS A 143 -18.35 -0.08 -8.68
C HIS A 143 -18.79 0.40 -10.07
N SER A 144 -18.74 -0.48 -11.06
CA SER A 144 -19.47 -0.31 -12.32
C SER A 144 -20.45 -1.47 -12.49
N VAL A 145 -21.73 -1.11 -12.31
CA VAL A 145 -22.98 -1.61 -12.92
C VAL A 145 -23.21 -3.11 -12.96
#